data_AF-A0A838H4H8-F1
#
_entry.id   AF-A0A838H4H8-F1
#
_cell.length_a   1.000
_cell.length_b   1.000
_cell.length_c   1.000
_cell.angle_alpha   90.00
_cell.angle_beta   90.00
_cell.angle_gamma   90.00
#
_symmetry.space_group_name_H-M   'P 1'
#
loop_
_entity.id
_entity.type
_entity.pdbx_description
1 polymer ?
#
loop_
_entity_poly.entity_id
_entity_poly.type
_entity_poly.pdbx_seq_one_letter_code
_entity_poly.pdbx_strand_id
1 'polypeptide(L)' 'MTRATGSERFTFVINHAEQARRMGVTGTNLLTGTATAMDDHLPAGAVAVIRQAQGDD' A
#
# COMPACT_ATOMS: atom_id res chain seq x y z
N MET A 1 -20.20 -0.74 -24.86
CA MET A 1 -18.83 -0.99 -24.37
C MET A 1 -18.76 -0.47 -22.95
N THR A 2 -18.97 -1.31 -21.95
CA THR A 2 -19.05 -0.87 -20.55
C THR A 2 -17.64 -0.83 -19.98
N ARG A 3 -17.13 0.36 -19.66
CA ARG A 3 -15.89 0.50 -18.87
C ARG A 3 -16.29 0.50 -17.41
N ALA A 4 -16.04 -0.58 -16.70
CA ALA A 4 -15.98 -0.52 -15.24
C ALA A 4 -14.71 0.27 -14.90
N THR A 5 -14.85 1.55 -14.55
CA THR A 5 -13.82 2.24 -13.78
C THR A 5 -13.97 1.74 -12.36
N GLY A 6 -13.35 0.60 -12.04
CA GLY A 6 -13.23 0.19 -10.66
C GLY A 6 -12.53 1.31 -9.92
N SER A 7 -13.19 1.88 -8.91
CA SER A 7 -12.56 2.90 -8.07
C SER A 7 -11.32 2.28 -7.40
N GLU A 8 -10.19 2.97 -7.50
CA GLU A 8 -8.95 2.55 -6.84
C GLU A 8 -8.78 3.34 -5.54
N ARG A 9 -8.36 2.65 -4.46
CA ARG A 9 -7.98 3.29 -3.21
C ARG A 9 -6.47 3.37 -3.11
N PHE A 10 -5.95 4.53 -2.74
CA PHE A 10 -4.53 4.76 -2.51
C PHE A 10 -4.28 5.08 -1.04
N THR A 11 -3.40 4.32 -0.41
CA THR A 11 -3.01 4.48 0.99
C THR A 11 -1.55 4.91 1.06
N PHE A 12 -1.29 6.06 1.68
CA PHE A 12 0.06 6.56 1.93
C PHE A 12 0.50 6.10 3.31
N VAL A 13 1.61 5.37 3.39
CA VAL A 13 2.19 4.88 4.64
C VAL A 13 3.52 5.56 4.85
N ILE A 14 3.68 6.23 5.99
CA ILE A 14 4.91 6.94 6.37
C ILE A 14 5.37 6.37 7.71
N ASN A 15 6.56 5.78 7.75
CA ASN A 15 7.15 5.33 9.01
C ASN A 15 7.98 6.46 9.64
N HIS A 16 7.41 7.16 10.60
CA HIS A 16 8.11 8.20 11.36
C HIS A 16 9.03 7.66 12.47
N ALA A 17 9.08 6.34 12.68
CA ALA A 17 9.96 5.75 13.68
C ALA A 17 11.38 5.57 13.14
N GLU A 18 12.34 5.54 14.06
CA GLU A 18 13.75 5.24 13.78
C GLU A 18 14.04 3.73 13.60
N GLN A 19 13.00 2.90 13.61
CA GLN A 19 13.07 1.46 13.43
C GLN A 19 12.03 1.00 12.40
N ALA A 20 12.23 -0.18 11.83
CA ALA A 20 11.27 -0.78 10.92
C ALA A 20 9.91 -1.01 11.61
N ARG A 21 8.81 -0.81 10.86
CA ARG A 21 7.43 -0.98 11.35
C ARG A 21 6.60 -1.80 10.38
N ARG A 22 5.75 -2.67 10.92
CA ARG A 22 4.78 -3.43 10.13
C ARG A 22 3.83 -2.48 9.40
N MET A 23 3.60 -2.71 8.10
CA MET A 23 2.74 -1.84 7.27
C MET A 23 1.25 -1.99 7.57
N GLY A 24 0.78 -3.20 7.87
CA GLY A 24 -0.64 -3.46 8.16
C GLY A 24 -1.60 -3.26 6.98
N VAL A 25 -1.09 -3.06 5.76
CA VAL A 25 -1.87 -2.87 4.54
C VAL A 25 -1.31 -3.73 3.39
N THR A 26 -2.21 -4.36 2.63
CA THR A 26 -1.89 -5.15 1.43
C THR A 26 -2.25 -4.40 0.17
N GLY A 27 -1.53 -4.66 -0.92
CA GLY A 27 -1.80 -4.07 -2.23
C GLY A 27 -0.55 -4.05 -3.09
N THR A 28 -0.48 -3.14 -4.07
CA THR A 28 0.73 -2.89 -4.85
C THR A 28 1.42 -1.64 -4.34
N ASN A 29 2.68 -1.74 -3.92
CA ASN A 29 3.49 -0.55 -3.66
C ASN A 29 3.91 0.06 -5.00
N LEU A 30 3.42 1.27 -5.28
CA LEU A 30 3.66 1.96 -6.54
C LEU A 30 5.10 2.47 -6.69
N LEU A 31 5.83 2.64 -5.59
CA LEU A 31 7.23 3.12 -5.64
C LEU A 31 8.21 2.01 -6.04
N THR A 32 7.86 0.76 -5.76
CA THR A 32 8.72 -0.41 -6.02
C THR A 32 8.15 -1.34 -7.07
N GLY A 33 6.85 -1.25 -7.37
CA GLY A 33 6.12 -2.18 -8.23
C GLY A 33 5.83 -3.54 -7.58
N THR A 34 6.17 -3.73 -6.30
CA THR A 34 6.02 -5.01 -5.62
C THR A 34 4.68 -5.13 -4.89
N ALA A 35 4.12 -6.33 -4.84
CA ALA A 35 3.00 -6.61 -3.96
C ALA A 35 3.45 -6.50 -2.49
N THR A 36 2.57 -6.00 -1.62
CA THR A 36 2.80 -5.93 -0.17
C THR A 36 1.96 -6.97 0.56
N ALA A 37 2.58 -7.67 1.50
CA ALA A 37 1.94 -8.58 2.44
C ALA A 37 1.66 -7.89 3.79
N MET A 38 0.73 -8.44 4.58
CA MET A 38 0.36 -7.86 5.89
C MET A 38 1.53 -7.82 6.89
N ASP A 39 2.50 -8.71 6.75
CA ASP A 39 3.66 -8.82 7.65
C ASP A 39 4.89 -8.08 7.10
N ASP A 40 4.78 -7.41 5.95
CA ASP A 40 5.87 -6.62 5.42
C ASP A 40 6.17 -5.43 6.34
N HIS A 41 7.47 -5.13 6.44
CA HIS A 41 7.98 -4.05 7.27
C HIS A 41 8.45 -2.89 6.39
N LEU A 42 7.95 -1.70 6.71
CA LEU A 42 8.45 -0.45 6.16
C LEU A 42 9.71 -0.03 6.95
N PRO A 43 10.86 0.19 6.29
CA PRO A 43 12.08 0.64 6.97
C PRO A 43 11.89 1.96 7.73
N ALA A 44 12.82 2.27 8.64
CA ALA A 44 12.85 3.53 9.37
C ALA A 44 12.86 4.72 8.39
N GLY A 45 12.01 5.72 8.62
CA GLY A 45 11.90 6.92 7.79
C GLY A 45 11.35 6.69 6.37
N ALA A 46 11.02 5.46 5.98
CA ALA A 46 10.60 5.16 4.62
C ALA A 46 9.10 5.49 4.39
N VAL A 47 8.77 5.62 3.11
CA VAL A 47 7.41 5.89 2.62
C VAL A 47 7.01 4.80 1.63
N ALA A 48 5.73 4.41 1.65
CA ALA A 48 5.12 3.55 0.65
C ALA A 48 3.79 4.14 0.17
N VAL A 49 3.45 3.91 -1.09
CA VAL A 49 2.16 4.26 -1.68
C VAL A 49 1.49 2.99 -2.15
N ILE A 50 0.46 2.55 -1.43
CA ILE A 50 -0.19 1.27 -1.67
C ILE A 50 -1.48 1.49 -2.45
N ARG A 51 -1.55 0.90 -3.64
CA ARG A 51 -2.77 0.84 -4.44
C ARG A 51 -3.55 -0.43 -4.10
N GLN A 52 -4.83 -0.27 -3.84
CA GLN A 52 -5.78 -1.33 -3.55
C GLN A 52 -6.94 -1.24 -4.54
N ALA A 53 -7.40 -2.37 -5.05
CA ALA A 53 -8.72 -2.42 -5.65
C ALA A 53 -9.74 -2.10 -4.55
N GLN A 54 -10.70 -1.21 -4.81
CA GLN A 54 -11.79 -1.01 -3.86
C GLN A 54 -12.55 -2.33 -3.78
N GLY A 55 -12.49 -2.98 -2.61
CA GLY A 55 -13.37 -4.10 -2.32
C GLY A 55 -14.80 -3.57 -2.29
N ASP A 56 -15.69 -4.24 -3.01
CA ASP A 56 -17.12 -4.17 -2.70
C ASP A 56 -17.27 -4.82 -1.32
N ASP A 57 -17.43 -4.00 -0.27
CA ASP A 57 -17.85 -4.46 1.06
C ASP A 57 -19.34 -4.83 1.03
#